data_AF-A0A2V9KZ07-F1
#
_entry.id   AF-A0A2V9KZ07-F1
#
_cell.length_a   1.000
_cell.length_b   1.000
_cell.length_c   1.000
_cell.angle_alpha   90.00
_cell.angle_beta   90.00
_cell.angle_gamma   90.00
#
_symmetry.space_group_name_H-M   'P 1'
#
loop_
_entity.id
_entity.type
_entity.pdbx_description
1 polymer ?
#
loop_
_entity_poly.entity_id
_entity_poly.type
_entity_poly.pdbx_seq_one_letter_code
_entity_poly.pdbx_strand_id
1 'polypeptide(L)'
;MWYPNQSQWRAIWITAGIASVAVLAGVADAGSEGSGSPAAFFLALWILVIGSLFVWKFSEAPRYAHDMQKVHNFLPKQAAGKWLRFRIEGGKGPDSQNGTGRKAWWYVLQCLEEPWVGYTLAVPCSLEPNDVALLKALYEACHYNPGAEGHDPEQILGCEIYAKPTCETYQGDERVTVRWFNIREVTEPLPLR
;
A
#
# COMPACT_ATOMS: atom_id res chain seq x y z
N MET A 1 -2.85 -3.00 22.01
CA MET A 1 -2.12 -1.70 21.99
C MET A 1 -2.53 -1.00 20.70
N TRP A 2 -3.31 0.07 20.79
CA TRP A 2 -3.89 0.75 19.62
C TRP A 2 -2.89 1.81 19.12
N TYR A 3 -2.38 1.65 17.91
CA TYR A 3 -1.52 2.64 17.26
C TYR A 3 -2.36 3.48 16.30
N PRO A 4 -2.45 4.81 16.48
CA PRO A 4 -3.22 5.65 15.57
C PRO A 4 -2.60 5.62 14.17
N ASN A 5 -3.44 5.56 13.15
CA ASN A 5 -3.00 5.70 11.75
C ASN A 5 -2.67 7.17 11.43
N GLN A 6 -2.08 7.42 10.25
CA GLN A 6 -1.55 8.74 9.88
C GLN A 6 -2.62 9.85 9.90
N SER A 7 -3.88 9.54 9.56
CA SER A 7 -4.99 10.51 9.60
C SER A 7 -5.45 10.80 11.04
N GLN A 8 -5.43 9.80 11.92
CA GLN A 8 -5.72 9.98 13.36
C GLN A 8 -4.65 10.83 14.06
N TRP A 9 -3.37 10.65 13.72
CA TRP A 9 -2.31 11.53 14.21
C TRP A 9 -2.53 12.99 13.78
N ARG A 10 -2.89 13.23 12.52
CA ARG A 10 -3.22 14.57 12.03
C ARG A 10 -4.37 15.20 12.81
N ALA A 11 -5.45 14.45 13.05
CA ALA A 11 -6.61 14.94 13.80
C ALA A 11 -6.26 15.29 15.26
N ILE A 12 -5.47 14.44 15.94
CA ILE A 12 -5.02 14.69 17.32
C ILE A 12 -4.19 15.97 17.40
N TRP A 13 -3.26 16.18 16.45
CA TRP A 13 -2.39 17.35 16.46
C TRP A 13 -3.08 18.65 16.02
N ILE A 14 -4.03 18.60 15.09
CA ILE A 14 -4.87 19.76 14.75
C ILE A 14 -5.69 20.17 15.99
N THR A 15 -6.27 19.20 16.69
CA THR A 15 -7.03 19.47 17.92
C THR A 15 -6.15 20.04 19.03
N ALA A 16 -4.93 19.51 19.21
CA ALA A 16 -3.95 20.04 20.16
C ALA A 16 -3.45 21.45 19.77
N GLY A 17 -3.28 21.71 18.48
CA GLY A 17 -2.92 23.03 17.95
C GLY A 17 -4.02 24.07 18.19
N ILE A 18 -5.28 23.73 17.91
CA ILE A 18 -6.44 24.60 18.17
C ILE A 18 -6.58 24.87 19.68
N ALA A 19 -6.41 23.86 20.53
CA ALA A 19 -6.42 24.04 21.99
C ALA A 19 -5.30 24.98 22.46
N SER A 20 -4.11 24.89 21.86
CA SER A 20 -2.98 25.77 22.18
C SER A 20 -3.21 27.22 21.75
N VAL A 21 -3.86 27.43 20.60
CA VAL A 21 -4.27 28.77 20.13
C VAL A 21 -5.38 29.34 21.01
N ALA A 22 -6.32 28.53 21.49
CA ALA A 22 -7.36 28.96 22.43
C ALA A 22 -6.78 29.36 23.80
N VAL A 23 -5.75 28.66 24.29
CA VAL A 23 -5.00 29.05 25.49
C VAL A 23 -4.25 30.37 25.26
N LEU A 24 -3.60 30.55 24.10
CA LEU A 24 -2.95 31.82 23.75
C LEU A 24 -3.94 32.99 23.63
N ALA A 25 -5.14 32.75 23.07
CA ALA A 25 -6.20 33.75 22.99
C ALA A 25 -6.77 34.11 24.37
N GLY A 26 -6.95 33.12 25.26
CA GLY A 26 -7.36 33.35 26.64
C GLY A 26 -6.30 34.08 27.48
N VAL A 27 -5.02 33.83 27.22
CA VAL A 27 -3.89 34.55 27.85
C VAL A 27 -3.78 35.98 27.32
N ALA A 28 -4.16 36.23 26.05
CA ALA A 28 -4.22 37.57 25.48
C ALA A 28 -5.40 38.39 26.05
N ASP A 29 -6.55 37.77 26.31
CA ASP A 29 -7.73 38.43 26.89
C ASP A 29 -7.57 38.70 28.40
N ALA A 30 -6.82 37.85 29.11
CA ALA A 30 -6.38 38.09 30.48
C ALA A 30 -5.31 39.20 30.60
N GLY A 31 -4.84 39.77 29.48
CA GLY A 31 -3.85 40.84 29.43
C GLY A 31 -4.38 42.24 29.76
N SER A 32 -5.67 42.41 30.05
CA SER A 32 -6.23 43.71 30.48
C SER A 32 -6.05 44.01 31.97
N GLU A 33 -5.70 43.01 32.79
CA GLU A 33 -5.31 43.21 34.20
C GLU A 33 -4.06 42.38 34.53
N GLY A 34 -2.98 43.06 34.89
CA GLY A 34 -1.62 42.54 34.79
C GLY A 34 -1.30 41.26 35.58
N SER A 35 -0.72 40.27 34.90
CA SER A 35 0.39 39.40 35.38
C SER A 35 0.70 38.26 34.39
N GLY A 36 0.81 38.54 33.09
CA GLY A 36 1.23 37.54 32.12
C GLY A 36 2.70 37.15 32.33
N SER A 37 2.97 35.97 32.92
CA SER A 37 4.34 35.47 33.11
C SER A 37 5.00 35.22 31.74
N PRO A 38 6.14 35.87 31.42
CA PRO A 38 6.82 35.68 30.14
C PRO A 38 7.18 34.21 29.87
N ALA A 39 7.35 33.40 30.92
CA ALA A 39 7.60 31.96 30.79
C ALA A 39 6.44 31.20 30.11
N ALA A 40 5.18 31.60 30.32
CA ALA A 40 4.03 30.98 29.68
C ALA A 40 3.98 31.28 28.17
N PHE A 41 4.37 32.50 27.78
CA PHE A 41 4.50 32.89 26.38
C PHE A 41 5.60 32.10 25.66
N PHE A 42 6.77 31.96 26.29
CA PHE A 42 7.87 31.17 25.73
C PHE A 42 7.52 29.68 25.61
N LEU A 43 6.81 29.11 26.59
CA LEU A 43 6.38 27.70 26.53
C LEU A 43 5.40 27.46 25.37
N ALA A 44 4.43 28.36 25.18
CA ALA A 44 3.47 28.27 24.08
C ALA A 44 4.16 28.41 22.70
N LEU A 45 5.14 29.31 22.59
CA LEU A 45 5.96 29.45 21.38
C LEU A 45 6.76 28.18 21.09
N TRP A 46 7.35 27.55 22.11
CA TRP A 46 8.08 26.28 21.97
C TRP A 46 7.18 25.14 21.53
N ILE A 47 5.97 25.02 22.07
CA ILE A 47 4.98 24.01 21.65
C ILE A 47 4.59 24.22 20.18
N LEU A 48 4.39 25.46 19.75
CA LEU A 48 4.11 25.79 18.34
C LEU A 48 5.28 25.42 17.43
N VAL A 49 6.52 25.75 17.80
CA VAL A 49 7.72 25.44 17.00
C VAL A 49 7.94 23.93 16.90
N ILE A 50 7.86 23.20 18.01
CA ILE A 50 8.02 21.74 18.03
C ILE A 50 6.88 21.08 17.24
N GLY A 51 5.63 21.52 17.43
CA GLY A 51 4.49 21.03 16.68
C GLY A 51 4.65 21.27 15.18
N SER A 52 5.15 22.43 14.77
CA SER A 52 5.40 22.77 13.36
C SER A 52 6.51 21.91 12.75
N LEU A 53 7.61 21.70 13.47
CA LEU A 53 8.71 20.85 13.01
C LEU A 53 8.31 19.38 12.92
N PHE A 54 7.46 18.90 13.84
CA PHE A 54 6.94 17.54 13.82
C PHE A 54 5.94 17.35 12.68
N VAL A 55 4.99 18.28 12.49
CA VAL A 55 4.09 18.25 11.32
C VAL A 55 4.89 18.28 10.03
N TRP A 56 5.94 19.09 9.92
CA TRP A 56 6.79 19.14 8.73
C TRP A 56 7.46 17.78 8.45
N LYS A 57 8.09 17.16 9.46
CA LYS A 57 8.75 15.85 9.35
C LYS A 57 7.79 14.70 9.00
N PHE A 58 6.51 14.80 9.37
CA PHE A 58 5.48 13.80 9.07
C PHE A 58 4.55 14.18 7.91
N SER A 59 4.73 15.37 7.32
CA SER A 59 3.99 15.84 6.14
C SER A 59 4.66 15.46 4.82
N GLU A 60 5.90 14.98 4.85
CA GLU A 60 6.55 14.46 3.65
C GLU A 60 5.77 13.23 3.20
N ALA A 61 4.93 13.41 2.17
CA ALA A 61 4.43 12.30 1.38
C ALA A 61 5.63 11.43 0.99
N PRO A 62 5.51 10.08 0.98
CA PRO A 62 6.60 9.22 0.55
C PRO A 62 7.10 9.73 -0.80
N ARG A 63 8.34 10.26 -0.82
CA ARG A 63 8.97 10.75 -2.03
C ARG A 63 9.40 9.52 -2.81
N TYR A 64 8.51 9.02 -3.66
CA TYR A 64 8.89 8.03 -4.66
C TYR A 64 9.85 8.72 -5.63
N ALA A 65 11.08 8.22 -5.71
CA ALA A 65 12.04 8.56 -6.75
C ALA A 65 11.54 8.17 -8.14
N HIS A 66 10.60 7.23 -8.24
CA HIS A 66 10.02 6.73 -9.49
C HIS A 66 8.52 7.06 -9.60
N ASP A 67 8.10 7.44 -10.80
CA ASP A 67 6.74 7.86 -11.11
C ASP A 67 5.76 6.67 -11.14
N MET A 68 4.78 6.67 -10.24
CA MET A 68 3.71 5.67 -10.17
C MET A 68 2.82 5.64 -11.42
N GLN A 69 2.79 6.71 -12.23
CA GLN A 69 2.00 6.79 -13.45
C GLN A 69 2.69 6.12 -14.64
N LYS A 70 4.00 5.82 -14.54
CA LYS A 70 4.74 5.12 -15.60
C LYS A 70 4.63 3.61 -15.41
N VAL A 71 3.84 2.98 -16.27
CA VAL A 71 3.74 1.52 -16.33
C VAL A 71 4.95 0.97 -17.08
N HIS A 72 5.77 0.20 -16.38
CA HIS A 72 6.86 -0.58 -16.98
C HIS A 72 6.41 -2.02 -17.18
N ASN A 73 6.65 -2.57 -18.37
CA ASN A 73 6.34 -3.98 -18.64
C ASN A 73 7.38 -4.88 -17.96
N PHE A 74 6.89 -5.93 -17.30
CA PHE A 74 7.66 -7.02 -16.71
C PHE A 74 8.56 -6.62 -15.55
N LEU A 75 8.21 -7.12 -14.37
CA LEU A 75 9.02 -7.01 -13.17
C LEU A 75 10.43 -7.59 -13.39
N PRO A 76 11.50 -6.86 -13.04
CA PRO A 76 12.86 -7.30 -13.28
C PRO A 76 13.24 -8.45 -12.34
N LYS A 77 14.14 -9.34 -12.78
CA LYS A 77 14.56 -10.55 -12.03
C LYS A 77 15.13 -10.23 -10.64
N GLN A 78 15.72 -9.05 -10.46
CA GLN A 78 16.29 -8.56 -9.19
C GLN A 78 15.23 -8.33 -8.09
N ALA A 79 13.95 -8.26 -8.48
CA ALA A 79 12.82 -8.18 -7.58
C ALA A 79 12.43 -9.56 -7.00
N ALA A 80 12.83 -10.66 -7.65
CA ALA A 80 12.51 -11.99 -7.19
C ALA A 80 13.13 -12.29 -5.81
N GLY A 81 12.38 -13.04 -4.99
CA GLY A 81 12.76 -13.40 -3.63
C GLY A 81 12.48 -12.32 -2.58
N LYS A 82 11.92 -11.17 -2.95
CA LYS A 82 11.55 -10.09 -2.03
C LYS A 82 10.03 -10.00 -1.91
N TRP A 83 9.52 -9.79 -0.71
CA TRP A 83 8.14 -9.38 -0.50
C TRP A 83 8.00 -7.95 -0.99
N LEU A 84 7.09 -7.73 -1.93
CA LEU A 84 6.78 -6.42 -2.50
C LEU A 84 5.27 -6.22 -2.48
N ARG A 85 4.85 -4.99 -2.23
CA ARG A 85 3.45 -4.57 -2.35
C ARG A 85 3.08 -4.38 -3.82
N PHE A 86 1.96 -4.96 -4.21
CA PHE A 86 1.38 -4.81 -5.54
C PHE A 86 -0.07 -4.34 -5.44
N ARG A 87 -0.54 -3.65 -6.47
CA ARG A 87 -1.96 -3.40 -6.73
C ARG A 87 -2.41 -4.18 -7.96
N ILE A 88 -3.60 -4.78 -7.89
CA ILE A 88 -4.22 -5.46 -9.04
C ILE A 88 -4.87 -4.39 -9.93
N GLU A 89 -4.22 -3.99 -11.01
CA GLU A 89 -4.67 -2.87 -11.86
C GLU A 89 -5.70 -3.32 -12.90
N GLY A 90 -5.64 -4.57 -13.32
CA GLY A 90 -6.53 -5.08 -14.36
C GLY A 90 -6.33 -6.54 -14.62
N GLY A 91 -7.04 -7.03 -15.62
CA GLY A 91 -6.74 -8.31 -16.22
C GLY A 91 -7.21 -8.40 -17.65
N LYS A 92 -6.66 -9.37 -18.37
CA LYS A 92 -7.10 -9.68 -19.72
C LYS A 92 -7.78 -11.04 -19.73
N GLY A 93 -8.97 -11.06 -20.35
CA GLY A 93 -9.75 -12.26 -20.63
C GLY A 93 -9.04 -13.28 -21.52
N PRO A 94 -9.65 -14.46 -21.70
CA PRO A 94 -8.96 -15.65 -22.17
C PRO A 94 -8.67 -15.59 -23.68
N ASP A 95 -7.64 -14.83 -24.05
CA ASP A 95 -6.92 -15.11 -25.30
C ASP A 95 -5.93 -16.23 -24.98
N SER A 96 -6.23 -17.43 -25.49
CA SER A 96 -5.28 -18.53 -25.52
C SER A 96 -4.11 -18.16 -26.42
N GLN A 97 -3.13 -17.40 -25.92
CA GLN A 97 -1.94 -17.07 -26.70
C GLN A 97 -1.07 -18.30 -27.02
N ASN A 98 -1.37 -19.48 -26.46
CA ASN A 98 -0.55 -20.68 -26.62
C ASN A 98 -1.26 -21.93 -27.18
N GLY A 99 -2.43 -21.80 -27.83
CA GLY A 99 -3.01 -22.93 -28.60
C GLY A 99 -3.44 -24.17 -27.80
N THR A 100 -3.41 -24.13 -26.46
CA THR A 100 -3.78 -25.26 -25.58
C THR A 100 -5.26 -25.28 -25.18
N GLY A 101 -6.07 -24.31 -25.63
CA GLY A 101 -7.50 -24.21 -25.27
C GLY A 101 -7.77 -23.87 -23.79
N ARG A 102 -6.71 -23.61 -23.01
CA ARG A 102 -6.79 -23.30 -21.58
C ARG A 102 -7.42 -21.93 -21.35
N LYS A 103 -8.55 -21.91 -20.66
CA LYS A 103 -9.18 -20.65 -20.21
C LYS A 103 -8.44 -20.15 -18.98
N ALA A 104 -7.60 -19.15 -19.18
CA ALA A 104 -6.89 -18.45 -18.11
C ALA A 104 -7.22 -16.96 -18.15
N TRP A 105 -7.39 -16.38 -16.97
CA TRP A 105 -7.47 -14.94 -16.76
C TRP A 105 -6.09 -14.45 -16.32
N TRP A 106 -5.59 -13.39 -16.94
CA TRP A 106 -4.29 -12.83 -16.59
C TRP A 106 -4.46 -11.59 -15.75
N TYR A 107 -4.16 -11.67 -14.45
CA TYR A 107 -4.12 -10.49 -13.58
C TYR A 107 -2.83 -9.72 -13.79
N VAL A 108 -2.93 -8.39 -13.84
CA VAL A 108 -1.81 -7.47 -13.95
C VAL A 108 -1.59 -6.82 -12.59
N LEU A 109 -0.49 -7.20 -11.94
CA LEU A 109 -0.09 -6.69 -10.63
C LEU A 109 0.95 -5.59 -10.83
N GLN A 110 0.64 -4.35 -10.46
CA GLN A 110 1.58 -3.23 -10.51
C GLN A 110 2.30 -3.07 -9.17
N CYS A 111 3.62 -3.06 -9.18
CA CYS A 111 4.45 -2.91 -7.99
C CYS A 111 4.38 -1.47 -7.45
N LEU A 112 4.21 -1.35 -6.14
CA LEU A 112 4.12 -0.07 -5.41
C LEU A 112 5.38 0.26 -4.60
N GLU A 113 6.40 -0.61 -4.65
CA GLU A 113 7.62 -0.49 -3.86
C GLU A 113 8.86 -0.15 -4.69
N GLU A 114 9.71 0.72 -4.12
CA GLU A 114 11.00 1.07 -4.73
C GLU A 114 12.01 -0.07 -4.65
N PRO A 115 12.89 -0.22 -5.67
CA PRO A 115 13.05 0.62 -6.86
C PRO A 115 12.16 0.22 -8.06
N TRP A 116 11.16 -0.65 -7.85
CA TRP A 116 10.37 -1.26 -8.92
C TRP A 116 8.96 -0.70 -9.04
N VAL A 117 8.72 0.52 -8.53
CA VAL A 117 7.42 1.18 -8.65
C VAL A 117 7.00 1.24 -10.12
N GLY A 118 5.75 0.90 -10.40
CA GLY A 118 5.16 0.95 -11.73
C GLY A 118 5.46 -0.26 -12.63
N TYR A 119 6.36 -1.16 -12.23
CA TYR A 119 6.59 -2.41 -12.95
C TYR A 119 5.45 -3.40 -12.75
N THR A 120 5.13 -4.15 -13.81
CA THR A 120 4.00 -5.08 -13.81
C THR A 120 4.44 -6.54 -13.76
N LEU A 121 3.69 -7.34 -13.00
CA LEU A 121 3.77 -8.78 -12.95
C LEU A 121 2.46 -9.36 -13.50
N ALA A 122 2.53 -10.12 -14.58
CA ALA A 122 1.38 -10.80 -15.15
C ALA A 122 1.24 -12.18 -14.50
N VAL A 123 0.08 -12.45 -13.90
CA VAL A 123 -0.20 -13.68 -13.15
C VAL A 123 -1.35 -14.43 -13.83
N PRO A 124 -1.07 -15.57 -14.49
CA PRO A 124 -2.12 -16.38 -15.08
C PRO A 124 -2.85 -17.17 -13.99
N CYS A 125 -4.16 -17.02 -13.92
CA CYS A 125 -5.02 -17.79 -13.05
C CYS A 125 -6.07 -18.55 -13.86
N SER A 126 -6.35 -19.78 -13.47
CA SER A 126 -7.37 -20.61 -14.10
C SER A 126 -8.18 -21.33 -13.03
N LEU A 127 -9.42 -21.67 -13.38
CA LEU A 127 -10.29 -22.53 -12.58
C LEU A 127 -9.85 -24.00 -12.62
N GLU A 128 -8.86 -24.35 -13.43
CA GLU A 128 -8.30 -25.70 -13.46
C GLU A 128 -7.63 -26.08 -12.14
N PRO A 129 -7.67 -27.37 -11.74
CA PRO A 129 -7.19 -27.85 -10.44
C PRO A 129 -5.75 -27.43 -10.08
N ASN A 130 -4.87 -27.31 -11.07
CA ASN A 130 -3.46 -26.97 -10.85
C ASN A 130 -3.23 -25.47 -10.63
N ASP A 131 -4.14 -24.61 -11.07
CA ASP A 131 -4.01 -23.15 -11.01
C ASP A 131 -4.98 -22.51 -10.01
N VAL A 132 -6.00 -23.25 -9.57
CA VAL A 132 -7.03 -22.75 -8.66
C VAL A 132 -6.45 -22.30 -7.32
N ALA A 133 -5.34 -22.90 -6.86
CA ALA A 133 -4.68 -22.52 -5.63
C ALA A 133 -4.16 -21.08 -5.68
N LEU A 134 -3.67 -20.63 -6.83
CA LEU A 134 -3.18 -19.28 -7.03
C LEU A 134 -4.33 -18.27 -7.05
N LEU A 135 -5.42 -18.62 -7.72
CA LEU A 135 -6.65 -17.81 -7.73
C LEU A 135 -7.22 -17.64 -6.32
N LYS A 136 -7.31 -18.75 -5.55
CA LYS A 136 -7.78 -18.71 -4.16
C LYS A 136 -6.90 -17.82 -3.29
N ALA A 137 -5.57 -17.91 -3.42
CA ALA A 137 -4.66 -17.07 -2.65
C ALA A 137 -4.85 -15.57 -2.94
N LEU A 138 -5.11 -15.19 -4.20
CA LEU A 138 -5.45 -13.80 -4.54
C LEU A 138 -6.78 -13.35 -3.90
N TYR A 139 -7.78 -14.23 -3.93
CA TYR A 139 -9.11 -13.94 -3.39
C TYR A 139 -9.10 -13.78 -1.88
N GLU A 140 -8.42 -14.69 -1.19
CA GLU A 140 -8.21 -14.62 0.25
C GLU A 140 -7.45 -13.33 0.62
N ALA A 141 -6.36 -13.01 -0.08
CA ALA A 141 -5.61 -11.78 0.17
C ALA A 141 -6.40 -10.49 -0.11
N CYS A 142 -7.45 -10.57 -0.92
CA CYS A 142 -8.33 -9.45 -1.27
C CYS A 142 -9.69 -9.49 -0.55
N HIS A 143 -9.89 -10.41 0.40
CA HIS A 143 -11.16 -10.61 1.10
C HIS A 143 -12.36 -10.85 0.18
N TYR A 144 -12.12 -11.41 -1.01
CA TYR A 144 -13.17 -11.73 -1.95
C TYR A 144 -13.60 -13.19 -1.80
N ASN A 145 -14.87 -13.40 -1.49
CA ASN A 145 -15.51 -14.71 -1.48
C ASN A 145 -16.55 -14.77 -2.60
N PRO A 146 -16.36 -15.59 -3.64
CA PRO A 146 -17.33 -15.74 -4.72
C PRO A 146 -18.71 -16.18 -4.19
N GLY A 147 -19.77 -15.52 -4.63
CA GLY A 147 -21.15 -15.88 -4.30
C GLY A 147 -21.74 -16.95 -5.21
N ALA A 148 -23.06 -17.08 -5.19
CA ALA A 148 -23.78 -18.10 -5.97
C ALA A 148 -23.74 -17.83 -7.49
N GLU A 149 -23.55 -16.56 -7.87
CA GLU A 149 -23.31 -16.08 -9.22
C GLU A 149 -21.99 -16.57 -9.82
N GLY A 150 -21.09 -17.10 -8.99
CA GLY A 150 -19.81 -17.67 -9.39
C GLY A 150 -18.64 -16.70 -9.26
N HIS A 151 -17.55 -17.04 -9.93
CA HIS A 151 -16.32 -16.25 -9.95
C HIS A 151 -16.51 -14.99 -10.81
N ASP A 152 -16.20 -13.83 -10.25
CA ASP A 152 -16.03 -12.56 -10.98
C ASP A 152 -14.59 -12.01 -10.79
N PRO A 153 -13.73 -12.03 -11.84
CA PRO A 153 -12.35 -11.57 -11.76
C PRO A 153 -12.21 -10.08 -11.47
N GLU A 154 -13.24 -9.28 -11.77
CA GLU A 154 -13.16 -7.84 -11.66
C GLU A 154 -13.31 -7.34 -10.21
N GLN A 155 -13.85 -8.18 -9.31
CA GLN A 155 -14.10 -7.83 -7.91
C GLN A 155 -12.83 -7.57 -7.10
N ILE A 156 -11.70 -8.12 -7.53
CA ILE A 156 -10.41 -7.92 -6.84
C ILE A 156 -9.55 -6.83 -7.48
N LEU A 157 -10.06 -6.10 -8.48
CA LEU A 157 -9.33 -4.97 -9.07
C LEU A 157 -9.22 -3.82 -8.06
N GLY A 158 -8.09 -3.11 -8.09
CA GLY A 158 -7.71 -2.09 -7.12
C GLY A 158 -7.25 -2.63 -5.76
N CYS A 159 -7.46 -3.93 -5.49
CA CYS A 159 -6.95 -4.58 -4.29
C CYS A 159 -5.42 -4.51 -4.25
N GLU A 160 -4.89 -4.32 -3.05
CA GLU A 160 -3.45 -4.35 -2.80
C GLU A 160 -3.10 -5.61 -2.01
N ILE A 161 -2.00 -6.25 -2.42
CA ILE A 161 -1.51 -7.50 -1.85
C ILE A 161 0.01 -7.42 -1.67
N TYR A 162 0.56 -8.24 -0.78
CA TYR A 162 1.98 -8.56 -0.82
C TYR A 162 2.19 -9.81 -1.67
N ALA A 163 3.15 -9.75 -2.58
CA ALA A 163 3.60 -10.92 -3.31
C ALA A 163 5.12 -11.07 -3.22
N LYS A 164 5.60 -12.31 -3.23
CA LYS A 164 7.02 -12.66 -3.32
C LYS A 164 7.31 -13.31 -4.67
N PRO A 165 7.70 -12.53 -5.68
CA PRO A 165 7.97 -13.06 -7.02
C PRO A 165 9.13 -14.06 -6.99
N THR A 166 9.09 -15.04 -7.88
CA THR A 166 10.11 -16.08 -8.07
C THR A 166 10.55 -16.10 -9.52
N CYS A 167 11.83 -16.39 -9.74
CA CYS A 167 12.33 -16.69 -11.09
C CYS A 167 12.13 -18.18 -11.37
N GLU A 168 11.48 -18.48 -12.49
CA GLU A 168 11.31 -19.84 -12.98
C GLU A 168 11.76 -19.92 -14.43
N THR A 169 12.38 -21.04 -14.80
CA THR A 169 12.78 -21.30 -16.18
C THR A 169 11.66 -22.01 -16.91
N TYR A 170 11.11 -21.36 -17.94
CA TYR A 170 10.08 -21.92 -18.81
C TYR A 170 10.58 -21.92 -20.25
N GLN A 171 10.64 -23.10 -20.86
CA GLN A 171 11.12 -23.29 -22.25
C GLN A 171 12.51 -22.69 -22.53
N GLY A 172 13.39 -22.66 -21.53
CA GLY A 172 14.75 -22.09 -21.64
C GLY A 172 14.83 -20.61 -21.28
N ASP A 173 13.70 -19.91 -21.16
CA ASP A 173 13.65 -18.51 -20.74
C ASP A 173 13.34 -18.39 -19.24
N GLU A 174 14.14 -17.60 -18.53
CA GLU A 174 13.82 -17.21 -17.15
C GLU A 174 12.72 -16.16 -17.12
N ARG A 175 11.61 -16.48 -16.46
CA ARG A 175 10.46 -15.60 -16.26
C ARG A 175 10.24 -15.34 -14.78
N VAL A 176 9.81 -14.12 -14.47
CA VAL A 176 9.36 -13.77 -13.11
C VAL A 176 7.88 -14.13 -13.00
N THR A 177 7.55 -14.92 -11.99
CA THR A 177 6.19 -15.40 -11.70
C THR A 177 5.94 -15.32 -10.19
N VAL A 178 4.78 -15.75 -9.72
CA VAL A 178 4.45 -15.87 -8.30
C VAL A 178 3.72 -17.18 -8.04
N ARG A 179 4.04 -17.83 -6.92
CA ARG A 179 3.36 -19.04 -6.46
C ARG A 179 2.29 -18.70 -5.42
N TRP A 180 1.29 -19.56 -5.29
CA TRP A 180 0.14 -19.33 -4.40
C TRP A 180 0.55 -19.07 -2.93
N PHE A 181 1.58 -19.75 -2.42
CA PHE A 181 2.08 -19.55 -1.05
C PHE A 181 2.95 -18.29 -0.87
N ASN A 182 3.23 -17.57 -1.95
CA ASN A 182 3.99 -16.33 -1.97
C ASN A 182 3.07 -15.11 -2.12
N ILE A 183 1.80 -15.23 -1.75
CA ILE A 183 0.81 -14.15 -1.73
C ILE A 183 0.30 -13.98 -0.31
N ARG A 184 0.14 -12.73 0.13
CA ARG A 184 -0.37 -12.36 1.45
C ARG A 184 -1.20 -11.10 1.39
N GLU A 185 -2.11 -10.97 2.34
CA GLU A 185 -2.84 -9.74 2.60
C GLU A 185 -1.90 -8.62 3.09
N VAL A 186 -2.20 -7.36 2.77
CA VAL A 186 -1.41 -6.19 3.20
C VAL A 186 -1.43 -5.99 4.72
N THR A 187 -2.44 -6.49 5.43
CA THR A 187 -2.51 -6.37 6.89
C THR A 187 -1.70 -7.46 7.62
N GLU A 188 -1.30 -8.52 6.93
CA GLU A 188 -0.50 -9.58 7.53
C GLU A 188 0.95 -9.12 7.77
N PRO A 189 1.55 -9.48 8.92
CA PRO A 189 2.97 -9.28 9.14
C PRO A 189 3.78 -10.11 8.14
N LEU A 190 4.68 -9.45 7.42
CA LEU A 190 5.60 -10.14 6.52
C LEU A 190 6.54 -11.06 7.32
N PRO A 191 6.91 -12.24 6.79
CA PRO A 191 7.93 -13.10 7.38
C PRO A 191 9.21 -12.28 7.59
N LEU A 192 9.68 -12.19 8.83
CA LEU A 192 10.98 -11.62 9.13
C LEU A 192 12.05 -12.42 8.35
N ARG A 193 12.92 -11.69 7.65
CA ARG A 193 13.99 -12.26 6.83
C ARG A 193 14.99 -13.06 7.66
#